data_AF-A0AAV6KM51-F1
#
_entry.id   AF-A0AAV6KM51-F1
#
_cell.length_a   1.000
_cell.length_b   1.000
_cell.length_c   1.000
_cell.angle_alpha   90.00
_cell.angle_beta   90.00
_cell.angle_gamma   90.00
#
_symmetry.space_group_name_H-M   'P 1'
#
loop_
_entity.id
_entity.type
_entity.pdbx_description
1 polymer ?
#
loop_
_entity_poly.entity_id
_entity_poly.type
_entity_poly.pdbx_seq_one_letter_code
_entity_poly.pdbx_strand_id
1 'polypeptide(L)' 'MSRYMDKKLQIKLNANRMVVGTLRGFDQFMNLVVDNTEEVNGNERTDIGMVVIRGNSVVTVEALEPVSRAQ' A
#
# COMPACT_ATOMS: atom_id res chain seq x y z
N MET A 1 -2.22 0.51 -11.15
CA MET A 1 -2.73 -0.03 -9.88
C MET A 1 -3.74 -1.16 -10.02
N SER A 2 -4.56 -1.22 -11.07
CA SER A 2 -5.57 -2.31 -11.26
C SER A 2 -5.04 -3.74 -11.02
N ARG A 3 -3.87 -4.10 -11.56
CA ARG A 3 -3.24 -5.42 -11.34
C ARG A 3 -2.84 -5.74 -9.89
N TYR A 4 -2.82 -4.74 -9.02
CA TYR A 4 -2.46 -4.85 -7.61
C TYR A 4 -3.69 -4.89 -6.69
N MET A 5 -4.91 -4.85 -7.25
CA MET A 5 -6.15 -4.97 -6.48
C MET A 5 -6.18 -6.28 -5.69
N ASP A 6 -6.63 -6.19 -4.44
CA ASP A 6 -6.71 -7.30 -3.48
C ASP A 6 -5.36 -7.98 -3.19
N LYS A 7 -4.24 -7.33 -3.54
CA LYS A 7 -2.89 -7.79 -3.21
C LYS A 7 -2.38 -7.10 -1.97
N LYS A 8 -1.59 -7.84 -1.18
CA LYS A 8 -0.81 -7.27 -0.09
C LYS A 8 0.39 -6.49 -0.66
N LEU A 9 0.45 -5.21 -0.34
CA LEU A 9 1.46 -4.28 -0.83
C LEU A 9 2.28 -3.73 0.33
N GLN A 10 3.58 -3.54 0.08
CA GLN A 10 4.43 -2.67 0.86
C GLN A 10 4.47 -1.30 0.17
N ILE A 11 4.10 -0.26 0.91
CA ILE A 11 3.98 1.11 0.39
C ILE A 11 4.94 1.98 1.18
N LYS A 12 5.94 2.53 0.49
CA LYS A 12 6.82 3.56 1.05
C LYS A 12 6.19 4.91 0.85
N LEU A 13 6.14 5.69 1.92
CA LEU A 13 5.62 7.03 1.95
C LEU A 13 6.74 8.05 2.18
N ASN A 14 6.42 9.33 2.01
CA ASN A 14 7.31 10.41 2.41
C ASN A 14 7.73 10.30 3.88
N ALA A 15 8.83 10.98 4.23
CA ALA A 15 9.41 10.97 5.58
C ALA A 15 9.81 9.57 6.08
N ASN A 16 10.24 8.69 5.17
CA ASN A 16 10.71 7.34 5.46
C ASN A 16 9.68 6.45 6.18
N ARG A 17 8.39 6.78 6.05
CA ARG A 17 7.30 5.97 6.60
C ARG A 17 7.01 4.80 5.69
N MET A 18 6.65 3.67 6.28
CA MET A 18 6.29 2.46 5.53
C MET A 18 5.00 1.89 6.09
N VAL A 19 4.11 1.48 5.20
CA VAL A 19 2.93 0.72 5.58
C VAL A 19 2.83 -0.53 4.73
N VAL A 20 2.22 -1.57 5.29
CA VAL A 20 1.92 -2.81 4.59
C VAL A 20 0.44 -3.11 4.74
N GLY A 21 -0.27 -3.37 3.65
CA GLY A 21 -1.70 -3.67 3.71
C GLY A 21 -2.25 -4.13 2.37
N THR A 22 -3.55 -4.38 2.30
CA THR A 22 -4.23 -4.90 1.11
C THR A 22 -4.87 -3.78 0.31
N LEU A 23 -4.54 -3.64 -0.97
CA LEU A 23 -5.15 -2.61 -1.80
C LEU A 23 -6.62 -2.91 -2.10
N ARG A 24 -7.52 -2.00 -1.73
CA ARG A 24 -8.98 -2.10 -1.97
C ARG A 24 -9.49 -1.13 -3.01
N GLY A 25 -8.73 -0.10 -3.33
CA GLY A 25 -9.15 0.89 -4.32
C GLY A 25 -8.06 1.90 -4.61
N PHE A 26 -8.17 2.56 -5.75
CA PHE A 26 -7.31 3.67 -6.14
C PHE A 26 -8.03 4.59 -7.12
N ASP A 27 -7.51 5.80 -7.30
CA ASP A 27 -7.94 6.73 -8.34
C ASP A 27 -6.80 7.15 -9.27
N GLN A 28 -7.12 8.03 -10.24
CA GLN A 28 -6.14 8.56 -11.21
C GLN A 28 -5.01 9.39 -10.58
N PHE A 29 -5.20 9.89 -9.36
CA PHE A 29 -4.21 10.67 -8.62
C PHE A 29 -3.36 9.78 -7.70
N MET A 30 -3.52 8.45 -7.80
CA MET A 30 -2.85 7.47 -6.95
C MET A 30 -3.22 7.60 -5.47
N ASN A 31 -4.37 8.18 -5.13
CA ASN A 31 -4.90 8.00 -3.77
C ASN A 31 -5.28 6.54 -3.61
N LEU A 32 -4.91 5.93 -2.49
CA LEU A 32 -5.07 4.49 -2.27
C LEU A 32 -5.98 4.24 -1.07
N VAL A 33 -6.89 3.29 -1.20
CA VAL A 33 -7.62 2.70 -0.07
C VAL A 33 -6.94 1.38 0.26
N VAL A 34 -6.44 1.26 1.49
CA VAL A 34 -5.69 0.10 1.95
C VAL A 34 -6.34 -0.44 3.23
N ASP A 35 -6.55 -1.75 3.26
CA ASP A 35 -7.25 -2.47 4.33
C ASP A 35 -6.30 -3.47 5.03
N ASN A 36 -6.57 -3.83 6.28
CA ASN A 36 -5.67 -4.60 7.14
C ASN A 36 -4.23 -4.03 7.13
N THR A 37 -4.12 -2.73 7.39
CA THR A 37 -2.86 -2.00 7.24
C THR A 37 -2.06 -1.99 8.53
N GLU A 38 -0.76 -2.27 8.43
CA GLU A 38 0.22 -2.12 9.50
C GLU A 38 1.20 -1.00 9.15
N GLU A 39 1.43 -0.06 10.06
CA GLU A 39 2.60 0.82 9.99
C GLU A 39 3.85 0.05 10.42
N VAL A 40 4.93 0.17 9.66
CA VAL A 40 6.19 -0.53 9.87
C VAL A 40 7.28 0.46 10.27
N ASN A 41 7.81 0.31 11.48
CA ASN A 41 8.93 1.11 11.99
C ASN A 41 10.04 0.18 12.49
N GLY A 42 11.00 -0.14 11.61
CA GLY A 42 12.02 -1.15 11.91
C GLY A 42 11.39 -2.53 12.12
N ASN A 43 11.50 -3.05 13.35
CA ASN A 43 10.91 -4.33 13.74
C ASN A 43 9.50 -4.19 14.35
N GLU A 44 9.07 -2.96 14.65
CA GLU A 44 7.76 -2.70 15.22
C GLU A 44 6.69 -2.62 14.13
N ARG A 45 5.55 -3.23 14.40
CA ARG A 45 4.36 -3.22 13.55
C ARG A 45 3.15 -2.78 14.36
N THR A 46 2.46 -1.77 13.86
CA THR A 46 1.26 -1.23 14.51
C THR A 46 0.08 -1.36 13.56
N ASP A 47 -0.94 -2.12 13.94
CA ASP A 47 -2.19 -2.22 13.19
C ASP A 47 -2.93 -0.88 13.24
N ILE A 48 -3.28 -0.37 12.05
CA ILE A 48 -4.00 0.89 11.86
C ILE A 48 -5.28 0.70 11.03
N GLY A 49 -5.66 -0.55 10.74
CA GLY A 49 -6.91 -0.93 10.08
C GLY A 49 -7.01 -0.43 8.63
N MET A 50 -8.15 0.17 8.29
CA MET A 50 -8.40 0.72 6.96
C MET A 50 -7.94 2.17 6.87
N VAL A 51 -7.10 2.48 5.89
CA VAL A 51 -6.52 3.81 5.69
C VAL A 51 -6.72 4.29 4.26
N VAL A 52 -6.79 5.62 4.12
CA VAL A 52 -6.69 6.31 2.83
C VAL A 52 -5.33 7.00 2.76
N ILE A 53 -4.53 6.64 1.76
CA ILE A 53 -3.22 7.22 1.51
C ILE A 53 -3.35 8.22 0.38
N ARG A 54 -2.92 9.46 0.62
CA ARG A 54 -2.90 10.51 -0.41
C ARG A 54 -1.79 10.22 -1.42
N GLY A 55 -2.10 10.27 -2.72
CA GLY A 55 -1.19 9.83 -3.78
C GLY A 55 0.11 10.62 -3.87
N ASN A 56 0.10 11.91 -3.51
CA ASN A 56 1.31 12.74 -3.44
C ASN A 56 2.30 12.31 -2.34
N SER A 57 1.86 11.45 -1.43
CA SER A 57 2.67 10.93 -0.33
C SER A 57 3.28 9.57 -0.66
N VAL A 58 2.86 8.92 -1.75
CA VAL A 58 3.35 7.61 -2.19
C VAL A 58 4.68 7.77 -2.91
N VAL A 59 5.71 7.08 -2.42
CA VAL A 59 7.05 7.05 -3.02
C VAL A 59 7.22 5.79 -3.86
N THR A 60 6.96 4.62 -3.27
CA THR A 60 6.96 3.34 -4.01
C THR A 60 5.83 2.43 -3.55
N VAL A 61 5.42 1.53 -4.45
CA VAL A 61 4.44 0.47 -4.20
C VAL A 61 5.05 -0.83 -4.69
N GLU A 62 5.20 -1.79 -3.80
CA GLU A 62 5.78 -3.10 -4.08
C GLU A 62 4.76 -4.19 -3.68
N ALA A 63 4.53 -5.16 -4.57
CA ALA A 63 3.70 -6.31 -4.22
C ALA A 63 4.51 -7.30 -3.39
N LEU A 64 3.93 -7.74 -2.27
CA LEU A 64 4.50 -8.81 -1.45
C LEU A 64 4.06 -10.20 -1.93
N GLU A 65 3.17 -10.24 -2.92
CA GLU A 65 2.64 -11.44 -3.53
C GLU A 65 2.89 -11.44 -5.04
N PRO A 66 2.93 -12.62 -5.68
CA PRO A 66 3.00 -12.71 -7.13
C PRO A 66 1.85 -11.94 -7.79
N VAL A 67 2.20 -10.93 -8.58
CA VAL A 67 1.27 -10.25 -9.47
C VAL A 67 1.37 -10.96 -10.82
N SER A 68 0.27 -11.56 -11.27
CA SER A 68 0.22 -12.13 -12.62
C SER A 68 0.65 -11.05 -13.60
N ARG A 69 1.66 -11.35 -14.42
CA ARG A 69 1.92 -10.52 -15.60
C ARG A 69 0.67 -10.65 -16.46
N ALA A 70 -0.06 -9.55 -16.61
CA ALA A 70 -1.11 -9.48 -17.62
C ALA A 70 -0.46 -9.87 -18.97
N GLN A 71 -1.12 -10.77 -19.71
CA GLN A 71 -0.84 -10.97 -21.13
C GLN A 71 -1.01 -9.66 -21.89
#